data_AF-A0A932XLC2-F1
#
_entry.id   AF-A0A932XLC2-F1
#
_cell.length_a   1.000
_cell.length_b   1.000
_cell.length_c   1.000
_cell.angle_alpha   90.00
_cell.angle_beta   90.00
_cell.angle_gamma   90.00
#
_symmetry.space_group_name_H-M   'P 1'
#
loop_
_entity.id
_entity.type
_entity.pdbx_description
1 polymer ?
#
loop_
_entity_poly.entity_id
_entity_poly.type
_entity_poly.pdbx_seq_one_letter_code
_entity_poly.pdbx_strand_id
1 'polypeptide(L)'
;MGLYRVKVFHWMVLLLLLMANVGCVAAKEGLLGVWDPVQFAAAAIKEAEASVEAAKAAGAGEVPSARYELASAEAYLSLARDEFGHPDWSGTQRYAKVAKEKAERALALAKGR
;
A
#
# COMPACT_ATOMS: atom_id res chain seq x y z
N MET A 1 47.67 -29.81 -28.10
CA MET A 1 47.38 -28.55 -27.36
C MET A 1 45.93 -28.02 -27.57
N GLY A 2 44.93 -28.88 -27.85
CA GLY A 2 43.54 -28.42 -28.10
C GLY A 2 42.54 -28.68 -26.97
N LEU A 3 42.74 -29.74 -26.17
CA LEU A 3 41.78 -30.20 -25.15
C LEU A 3 41.69 -29.31 -23.90
N TYR A 4 42.78 -28.63 -23.53
CA TYR A 4 42.80 -27.73 -22.37
C TYR A 4 41.99 -26.44 -22.62
N ARG A 5 42.03 -25.90 -23.84
CA ARG A 5 41.28 -24.68 -24.20
C ARG A 5 39.76 -24.90 -24.14
N VAL A 6 39.28 -26.07 -24.55
CA VAL A 6 37.84 -26.39 -24.54
C VAL A 6 37.32 -26.52 -23.11
N LYS A 7 38.06 -27.19 -22.22
CA LYS A 7 37.68 -27.32 -20.81
C LYS A 7 37.63 -25.97 -20.10
N VAL A 8 38.64 -25.12 -20.28
CA VAL A 8 38.69 -23.79 -19.65
C VAL A 8 37.53 -22.90 -20.12
N PHE A 9 37.20 -22.95 -21.42
CA PHE A 9 36.05 -22.21 -21.96
C PHE A 9 34.72 -22.70 -21.36
N HIS A 10 34.55 -24.03 -21.20
CA HIS A 10 33.35 -24.60 -20.59
C HIS A 10 33.19 -24.19 -19.12
N TRP A 11 34.28 -24.20 -18.35
CA TRP A 11 34.27 -23.78 -16.95
C TRP A 11 33.99 -22.28 -16.79
N MET A 12 34.53 -21.43 -17.68
CA MET A 12 34.24 -19.99 -17.67
C MET A 12 32.78 -19.70 -17.98
N VAL A 13 32.18 -20.37 -18.97
CA VAL A 13 30.76 -20.20 -19.31
C VAL A 13 29.86 -20.67 -18.16
N LEU A 14 30.18 -21.79 -17.51
CA LEU A 14 29.44 -22.28 -16.35
C LEU A 14 29.50 -21.29 -15.18
N LEU A 15 30.68 -20.72 -14.90
CA LEU A 15 30.86 -19.72 -13.85
C LEU A 15 30.10 -18.42 -14.16
N LEU A 16 30.07 -18.00 -15.42
CA LEU A 16 29.30 -16.84 -15.88
C LEU A 16 27.79 -17.06 -15.73
N LEU A 17 27.29 -18.26 -16.06
CA LEU A 17 25.88 -18.62 -15.89
C LEU A 17 25.48 -18.72 -14.41
N LEU A 18 26.35 -19.24 -13.55
CA LEU A 18 26.11 -19.30 -12.11
C LEU A 18 26.07 -17.89 -11.48
N MET A 19 27.01 -17.01 -11.86
CA MET A 19 27.02 -15.61 -11.42
C MET A 19 25.81 -14.83 -11.95
N ALA A 20 25.39 -15.09 -13.19
CA ALA A 20 24.18 -14.49 -13.76
C ALA A 20 22.90 -14.92 -13.03
N ASN A 21 22.80 -16.19 -12.63
CA ASN A 21 21.66 -16.68 -11.85
C ASN A 21 21.60 -16.06 -10.45
N VAL A 22 22.75 -15.90 -9.77
CA VAL A 22 22.80 -15.26 -8.44
C VAL A 22 22.51 -13.75 -8.54
N GLY A 23 23.01 -13.09 -9.58
CA GLY A 23 22.71 -11.67 -9.85
C GLY A 23 21.23 -11.41 -10.18
N CYS A 24 20.56 -12.34 -10.86
CA CYS A 24 19.14 -12.21 -11.22
C CYS A 24 18.19 -12.35 -10.00
N VAL A 25 18.58 -13.16 -9.00
CA VAL A 25 17.83 -13.27 -7.73
C VAL A 25 18.06 -12.04 -6.85
N ALA A 26 19.29 -11.55 -6.73
CA ALA A 26 19.59 -10.33 -5.99
C ALA A 26 18.97 -9.08 -6.63
N ALA A 27 18.83 -9.03 -7.97
CA ALA A 27 18.10 -7.95 -8.65
C ALA A 27 16.58 -8.04 -8.45
N LYS A 28 15.99 -9.21 -8.24
CA LYS A 28 14.57 -9.28 -7.84
C LYS A 28 14.33 -8.66 -6.46
N GLU A 29 15.26 -8.83 -5.52
CA GLU A 29 15.12 -8.27 -4.18
C GLU A 29 15.66 -6.84 -4.04
N GLY A 30 16.67 -6.46 -4.82
CA GLY A 30 17.34 -5.16 -4.74
C GLY A 30 16.98 -4.15 -5.82
N LEU A 31 16.45 -4.57 -6.98
CA LEU A 31 15.97 -3.65 -8.04
C LEU A 31 14.51 -3.24 -7.82
N LEU A 32 13.82 -3.89 -6.87
CA LEU A 32 12.53 -3.48 -6.35
C LEU A 32 12.71 -2.57 -5.13
N GLY A 33 13.20 -1.34 -5.36
CA GLY A 33 12.76 -0.18 -4.56
C GLY A 33 11.26 0.11 -4.74
N VAL A 34 10.48 -0.93 -4.95
CA VAL A 34 9.12 -0.97 -5.48
C VAL A 34 8.24 -1.33 -4.30
N TRP A 35 7.65 -0.28 -3.73
CA TRP A 35 6.21 -0.19 -3.77
C TRP A 35 5.50 -1.49 -3.33
N ASP A 36 5.77 -1.93 -2.11
CA ASP A 36 5.10 -3.10 -1.52
C ASP A 36 3.58 -2.80 -1.43
N PRO A 37 2.70 -3.64 -2.02
CA PRO A 37 1.25 -3.49 -1.92
C PRO A 37 0.75 -3.30 -0.48
N VAL A 38 1.45 -3.91 0.49
CA VAL A 38 1.20 -3.75 1.93
C VAL A 38 1.46 -2.31 2.36
N GLN A 39 2.55 -1.69 1.89
CA GLN A 39 2.85 -0.30 2.20
C GLN A 39 1.81 0.66 1.61
N PHE A 40 1.27 0.39 0.42
CA PHE A 40 0.16 1.19 -0.14
C PHE A 40 -1.11 1.07 0.67
N ALA A 41 -1.48 -0.15 1.05
CA ALA A 41 -2.67 -0.36 1.86
C ALA A 41 -2.54 0.29 3.24
N ALA A 42 -1.36 0.19 3.87
CA ALA A 42 -1.08 0.86 5.13
C ALA A 42 -1.10 2.40 4.99
N ALA A 43 -0.54 2.94 3.91
CA ALA A 43 -0.57 4.37 3.62
C ALA A 43 -2.01 4.86 3.40
N ALA A 44 -2.84 4.09 2.67
CA ALA A 44 -4.24 4.42 2.44
C ALA A 44 -5.04 4.48 3.76
N ILE A 45 -4.82 3.53 4.68
CA ILE A 45 -5.43 3.57 6.02
C ILE A 45 -5.00 4.84 6.77
N LYS A 46 -3.70 5.15 6.79
CA LYS A 46 -3.19 6.36 7.47
C LYS A 46 -3.76 7.65 6.90
N GLU A 47 -3.89 7.76 5.58
CA GLU A 47 -4.53 8.91 4.95
C GLU A 47 -6.00 9.04 5.34
N ALA A 48 -6.73 7.91 5.35
CA ALA A 48 -8.14 7.90 5.76
C ALA A 48 -8.31 8.26 7.25
N GLU A 49 -7.42 7.77 8.13
CA GLU A 49 -7.35 8.15 9.54
C GLU A 49 -7.16 9.66 9.70
N ALA A 50 -6.19 10.24 8.99
CA ALA A 50 -5.92 11.67 9.04
C ALA A 50 -7.15 12.49 8.61
N SER A 51 -7.87 12.07 7.56
CA SER A 51 -9.09 12.75 7.12
C SER A 51 -10.23 12.63 8.14
N VAL A 52 -10.41 11.46 8.76
CA VAL A 52 -11.43 11.26 9.82
C VAL A 52 -11.13 12.14 11.03
N GLU A 53 -9.88 12.17 11.49
CA GLU A 53 -9.48 13.02 12.62
C GLU A 53 -9.61 14.51 12.28
N ALA A 54 -9.32 14.93 11.05
CA ALA A 54 -9.56 16.29 10.61
C ALA A 54 -11.06 16.65 10.65
N ALA A 55 -11.95 15.74 10.21
CA ALA A 55 -13.39 15.94 10.28
C ALA A 55 -13.90 16.02 11.74
N LYS A 56 -13.38 15.17 12.63
CA LYS A 56 -13.68 15.24 14.08
C LYS A 56 -13.23 16.55 14.69
N ALA A 57 -12.00 16.97 14.42
CA ALA A 57 -11.43 18.22 14.93
C ALA A 57 -12.23 19.45 14.46
N ALA A 58 -12.85 19.38 13.28
CA ALA A 58 -13.75 20.41 12.78
C ALA A 58 -15.16 20.38 13.41
N GLY A 59 -15.44 19.43 14.33
CA GLY A 59 -16.72 19.31 15.00
C GLY A 59 -17.80 18.63 14.15
N ALA A 60 -17.44 17.82 13.14
CA ALA A 60 -18.41 17.16 12.26
C ALA A 60 -19.43 16.27 13.02
N GLY A 61 -19.07 15.76 14.20
CA GLY A 61 -20.00 14.97 15.03
C GLY A 61 -21.14 15.76 15.66
N GLU A 62 -20.99 17.09 15.75
CA GLU A 62 -21.97 18.01 16.33
C GLU A 62 -22.92 18.58 15.27
N VAL A 63 -22.52 18.54 13.99
CA VAL A 63 -23.29 19.08 12.89
C VAL A 63 -24.25 18.00 12.36
N PRO A 64 -25.58 18.22 12.41
CA PRO A 64 -26.55 17.21 11.99
C PRO A 64 -26.33 16.72 10.55
N SER A 65 -25.98 17.62 9.63
CA SER A 65 -25.72 17.29 8.22
C SER A 65 -24.40 16.52 8.02
N ALA A 66 -23.40 16.71 8.88
CA ALA A 66 -22.09 16.06 8.75
C ALA A 66 -21.98 14.73 9.53
N ARG A 67 -22.82 14.53 10.56
CA ARG A 67 -22.78 13.36 11.45
C ARG A 67 -22.88 12.02 10.71
N TYR A 68 -23.76 11.93 9.72
CA TYR A 68 -23.92 10.69 8.94
C TYR A 68 -22.67 10.36 8.12
N GLU A 69 -22.08 11.37 7.48
CA GLU A 69 -20.87 11.18 6.67
C GLU A 69 -19.66 10.84 7.57
N LEU A 70 -19.56 11.43 8.76
CA LEU A 70 -18.53 11.09 9.74
C LEU A 70 -18.66 9.63 10.22
N ALA A 71 -19.86 9.22 10.65
CA ALA A 71 -20.11 7.85 11.10
C ALA A 71 -19.86 6.82 9.97
N SER A 72 -20.24 7.16 8.73
CA SER A 72 -19.94 6.34 7.56
C SER A 72 -18.43 6.21 7.33
N ALA A 73 -17.67 7.30 7.47
CA ALA A 73 -16.23 7.29 7.32
C ALA A 73 -15.55 6.37 8.35
N GLU A 74 -15.98 6.43 9.61
CA GLU A 74 -15.47 5.57 10.69
C GLU A 74 -15.78 4.09 10.43
N ALA A 75 -16.98 3.78 9.95
CA ALA A 75 -17.37 2.41 9.61
C ALA A 75 -16.51 1.84 8.48
N TYR A 76 -16.29 2.59 7.40
CA TYR A 76 -15.42 2.15 6.30
C TYR A 76 -13.95 2.07 6.71
N LEU A 77 -13.50 2.92 7.63
CA LEU A 77 -12.15 2.82 8.16
C LEU A 77 -11.96 1.53 8.98
N SER A 78 -12.97 1.14 9.76
CA SER A 78 -12.98 -0.15 10.46
C SER A 78 -12.86 -1.31 9.46
N LEU A 79 -13.69 -1.32 8.41
CA LEU A 79 -13.63 -2.35 7.36
C LEU A 79 -12.26 -2.38 6.66
N ALA A 80 -11.64 -1.23 6.41
CA ALA A 80 -10.31 -1.17 5.81
C ALA A 80 -9.24 -1.85 6.69
N ARG A 81 -9.33 -1.64 8.01
CA ARG A 81 -8.43 -2.26 9.00
C ARG A 81 -8.66 -3.76 9.12
N ASP A 82 -9.92 -4.19 9.09
CA ASP A 82 -10.28 -5.61 9.12
C ASP A 82 -9.72 -6.34 7.89
N GLU A 83 -9.91 -5.75 6.70
CA GLU A 83 -9.37 -6.31 5.45
C GLU A 83 -7.84 -6.29 5.37
N PHE A 84 -7.17 -5.41 6.12
CA PHE A 84 -5.71 -5.40 6.19
C PHE A 84 -5.13 -6.63 6.93
N GLY A 85 -5.99 -7.50 7.50
CA GLY A 85 -5.56 -8.82 7.96
C GLY A 85 -5.38 -9.84 6.82
N HIS A 86 -5.88 -9.55 5.61
CA HIS A 86 -5.95 -10.51 4.51
C HIS A 86 -4.84 -10.30 3.47
N PRO A 87 -4.36 -11.37 2.80
CA PRO A 87 -3.35 -11.26 1.74
C PRO A 87 -3.82 -10.45 0.51
N ASP A 88 -5.12 -10.20 0.37
CA ASP A 88 -5.71 -9.37 -0.67
C ASP A 88 -5.94 -7.94 -0.17
N TRP A 89 -5.02 -7.06 -0.53
CA TRP A 89 -5.00 -5.66 -0.11
C TRP A 89 -5.97 -4.75 -0.88
N SER A 90 -6.66 -5.28 -1.90
CA SER A 90 -7.59 -4.50 -2.73
C SER A 90 -8.81 -4.04 -1.92
N GLY A 91 -9.30 -4.88 -1.01
CA GLY A 91 -10.37 -4.55 -0.06
C GLY A 91 -9.99 -3.39 0.84
N THR A 92 -8.81 -3.45 1.47
CA THR A 92 -8.27 -2.37 2.30
C THR A 92 -8.22 -1.05 1.56
N GLN A 93 -7.61 -1.01 0.37
CA GLN A 93 -7.46 0.23 -0.38
C GLN A 93 -8.82 0.82 -0.79
N ARG A 94 -9.76 -0.04 -1.20
CA ARG A 94 -11.11 0.39 -1.56
C ARG A 94 -11.84 1.00 -0.38
N TYR A 95 -11.85 0.32 0.77
CA TYR A 95 -12.53 0.83 1.96
C TYR A 95 -11.86 2.07 2.53
N ALA A 96 -10.52 2.13 2.56
CA ALA A 96 -9.79 3.30 2.99
C ALA A 96 -10.09 4.53 2.10
N LYS A 97 -10.17 4.33 0.78
CA LYS A 97 -10.57 5.40 -0.15
C LYS A 97 -11.97 5.92 0.16
N VAL A 98 -12.94 5.03 0.34
CA VAL A 98 -14.32 5.43 0.68
C VAL A 98 -14.38 6.15 2.02
N ALA A 99 -13.66 5.66 3.03
CA ALA A 99 -13.55 6.31 4.33
C ALA A 99 -13.01 7.73 4.21
N LYS A 100 -11.94 7.93 3.43
CA LYS A 100 -11.37 9.24 3.14
C LYS A 100 -12.37 10.19 2.48
N GLU A 101 -13.04 9.76 1.41
CA GLU A 101 -14.04 10.57 0.69
C GLU A 101 -15.19 10.99 1.61
N LYS A 102 -15.66 10.07 2.47
CA LYS A 102 -16.72 10.35 3.45
C LYS A 102 -16.25 11.33 4.52
N ALA A 103 -15.04 11.19 5.02
CA ALA A 103 -14.46 12.10 6.00
C ALA A 103 -14.26 13.52 5.42
N GLU A 104 -13.80 13.62 4.17
CA GLU A 104 -13.64 14.90 3.48
C GLU A 104 -14.99 15.61 3.27
N ARG A 105 -16.06 14.87 2.95
CA ARG A 105 -17.43 15.43 2.90
C ARG A 105 -17.90 15.90 4.26
N ALA A 106 -17.70 15.10 5.30
CA ALA A 106 -18.05 15.48 6.68
C ALA A 106 -17.30 16.75 7.11
N LEU A 107 -16.02 16.86 6.77
CA LEU A 107 -15.20 18.05 7.01
C LEU A 107 -15.72 19.27 6.26
N ALA A 108 -16.07 19.13 4.98
CA ALA A 108 -16.63 20.23 4.19
C ALA A 108 -17.96 20.74 4.77
N LEU A 109 -18.85 19.82 5.17
CA LEU A 109 -20.11 20.14 5.82
C LEU A 109 -19.91 20.81 7.18
N ALA A 110 -18.93 20.37 7.95
CA ALA A 110 -18.60 20.96 9.25
C ALA A 110 -17.99 22.36 9.12
N LYS A 111 -17.19 22.62 8.08
CA LYS A 111 -16.61 23.94 7.80
C LYS A 111 -17.61 24.93 7.19
N GLY A 112 -18.66 24.42 6.54
CA GLY A 112 -19.73 25.25 5.98
C GLY A 112 -20.82 25.65 6.98
N ARG A 113 -20.64 25.33 8.27
CA ARG A 113 -21.59 25.63 9.36
C ARG A 113 -21.45 27.04 9.90
#